data_AF-A0A2S3HI76-F1
#
_entry.id   AF-A0A2S3HI76-F1
#
_cell.length_a   1.000
_cell.length_b   1.000
_cell.length_c   1.000
_cell.angle_alpha   90.00
_cell.angle_beta   90.00
_cell.angle_gamma   90.00
#
_symmetry.space_group_name_H-M   'P 1'
#
loop_
_entity.id
_entity.type
_entity.pdbx_description
1 polymer ?
#
loop_
_entity_poly.entity_id
_entity_poly.type
_entity_poly.pdbx_seq_one_letter_code
_entity_poly.pdbx_strand_id
1 'polypeptide(L)'
;MPVGSEMSHSSGSTGRRHSPIAYRVGPLEYHPPMNCHCGQKAAMWISWSDDNPGRRYFKCYRAREGGCDFHGWYEGPVDPFVASLLVDLRNIVWTLKRQKEALNMAMGDAAMKMQEQAAMVAQCKKERDAAIADKEELMLRLERQRKLKHNCCGFTVAIFAALVFLCAGMKM
;
A
#
# COMPACT_ATOMS: atom_id res chain seq x y z
N MET A 1 34.43 34.80 32.87
CA MET A 1 34.71 34.82 31.42
C MET A 1 34.33 33.46 30.85
N PRO A 2 33.21 33.27 30.14
CA PRO A 2 33.02 32.05 29.37
C PRO A 2 33.57 32.27 27.97
N VAL A 3 34.53 31.41 27.63
CA VAL A 3 35.14 31.24 26.31
C VAL A 3 34.05 30.81 25.32
N GLY A 4 34.08 31.41 24.13
CA GLY A 4 33.07 31.22 23.09
C GLY A 4 32.96 29.78 22.60
N SER A 5 31.73 29.35 22.38
CA SER A 5 31.41 28.14 21.62
C SER A 5 31.13 28.52 20.17
N GLU A 6 32.14 28.41 19.32
CA GLU A 6 31.91 28.21 17.89
C GLU A 6 31.37 26.79 17.70
N MET A 7 30.23 26.62 17.02
CA MET A 7 30.05 25.53 16.07
C MET A 7 28.82 25.67 15.17
N SER A 8 29.14 25.92 13.89
CA SER A 8 28.55 25.32 12.67
C SER A 8 27.03 25.38 12.46
N HIS A 9 26.65 26.36 11.63
CA HIS A 9 25.42 26.32 10.83
C HIS A 9 25.42 25.07 9.92
N SER A 10 24.68 24.04 10.34
CA SER A 10 24.41 22.88 9.49
C SER A 10 23.22 23.17 8.58
N SER A 11 23.52 23.77 7.42
CA SER A 11 22.65 23.87 6.25
C SER A 11 22.49 22.47 5.63
N GLY A 12 21.30 21.85 5.65
CA GLY A 12 21.12 20.58 4.92
C GLY A 12 19.86 19.77 5.22
N SER A 13 18.97 19.71 4.22
CA SER A 13 17.86 18.76 4.00
C SER A 13 16.72 18.67 5.04
N THR A 14 15.53 18.99 4.56
CA THR A 14 14.24 19.06 5.27
C THR A 14 13.61 17.70 5.64
N GLY A 15 14.32 16.57 5.49
CA GLY A 15 13.77 15.23 5.71
C GLY A 15 14.22 14.48 6.98
N ARG A 16 15.22 14.99 7.73
CA ARG A 16 15.93 14.22 8.77
C ARG A 16 15.59 14.53 10.24
N ARG A 17 14.58 15.36 10.52
CA ARG A 17 14.42 16.00 11.86
C ARG A 17 13.29 15.45 12.73
N HIS A 18 12.83 14.22 12.50
CA HIS A 18 11.85 13.59 13.37
C HIS A 18 12.51 12.54 14.28
N SER A 19 12.10 12.55 15.55
CA SER A 19 12.56 11.56 16.53
C SER A 19 12.29 10.14 15.99
N PRO A 20 13.29 9.23 16.00
CA PRO A 20 13.09 7.84 15.57
C PRO A 20 12.03 7.14 16.43
N ILE A 21 11.84 7.57 17.67
CA ILE A 21 10.93 6.99 18.65
C ILE A 21 10.02 8.04 19.28
N ALA A 22 8.88 7.62 19.80
CA ALA A 22 8.01 8.50 20.58
C ALA A 22 8.67 8.85 21.92
N TYR A 23 8.45 10.08 22.38
CA TYR A 23 8.85 10.50 23.72
C TYR A 23 7.98 9.78 24.76
N ARG A 24 8.62 9.20 25.78
CA ARG A 24 7.91 8.56 26.91
C ARG A 24 7.59 9.53 28.03
N VAL A 25 8.43 10.57 28.19
CA VAL A 25 8.29 11.63 29.20
C VAL A 25 8.11 12.94 28.45
N GLY A 26 7.10 13.71 28.83
CA GLY A 26 6.82 15.01 28.24
C GLY A 26 7.98 15.99 28.45
N PRO A 27 8.21 16.93 27.52
CA PRO A 27 9.36 17.84 27.57
C PRO A 27 9.37 18.76 28.81
N LEU A 28 8.23 18.93 29.49
CA LEU A 28 8.10 19.76 30.69
C LEU A 28 7.88 18.95 31.98
N GLU A 29 7.94 17.63 31.93
CA GLU A 29 7.58 16.75 33.06
C GLU A 29 8.75 16.42 34.00
N TYR A 30 9.97 16.86 33.70
CA TYR A 30 11.14 16.61 34.53
C TYR A 30 11.17 17.45 35.82
N HIS A 31 11.93 17.00 36.82
CA HIS A 31 12.15 17.71 38.09
C HIS A 31 13.63 17.65 38.49
N PRO A 32 14.21 18.70 39.11
CA PRO A 32 13.63 20.02 39.38
C PRO A 32 13.45 20.88 38.11
N PRO A 33 12.60 21.93 38.13
CA PRO A 33 12.42 22.79 36.97
C PRO A 33 13.67 23.62 36.68
N MET A 34 14.06 23.69 35.40
CA MET A 34 15.07 24.61 34.92
C MET A 34 14.39 25.72 34.12
N ASN A 35 14.50 26.96 34.59
CA ASN A 35 13.85 28.11 33.94
C ASN A 35 14.77 28.72 32.88
N CYS A 36 14.19 29.09 31.73
CA CYS A 36 14.88 29.87 30.71
C CYS A 36 14.95 31.36 31.08
N HIS A 37 15.60 32.18 30.25
CA HIS A 37 15.70 33.63 30.48
C HIS A 37 14.35 34.37 30.48
N CYS A 38 13.28 33.76 29.96
CA CYS A 38 11.91 34.29 30.05
C CYS A 38 11.24 33.99 31.41
N GLY A 39 11.90 33.30 32.34
CA GLY A 39 11.34 32.88 33.62
C GLY A 39 10.42 31.65 33.57
N GLN A 40 10.18 31.10 32.36
CA GLN A 40 9.35 29.91 32.15
C GLN A 40 10.19 28.63 32.15
N LYS A 41 9.59 27.51 32.55
CA LYS A 41 10.24 26.19 32.52
C LYS A 41 10.71 25.85 31.10
N ALA A 42 12.00 25.56 30.95
CA ALA A 42 12.58 25.12 29.70
C ALA A 42 12.11 23.70 29.37
N ALA A 43 11.99 23.39 28.09
CA ALA A 43 11.71 22.05 27.63
C ALA A 43 12.98 21.21 27.58
N MET A 44 12.91 19.98 28.06
CA MET A 44 13.97 18.98 27.95
C MET A 44 13.72 18.11 26.72
N TRP A 45 14.61 18.22 25.74
CA TRP A 45 14.58 17.50 24.49
C TRP A 45 15.67 16.44 24.44
N ILE A 46 15.53 15.48 23.52
CA ILE A 46 16.57 14.49 23.21
C ILE A 46 17.20 14.87 21.87
N SER A 47 18.51 15.03 21.85
CA SER A 47 19.26 15.20 20.60
C SER A 47 19.34 13.87 19.87
N TRP A 48 19.11 13.92 18.55
CA TRP A 48 19.25 12.78 17.65
C TRP A 48 20.28 13.08 16.56
N SER A 49 21.17 14.05 16.77
CA SER A 49 22.32 14.28 15.89
C SER A 49 23.37 13.18 16.04
N ASP A 50 24.31 13.12 15.09
CA ASP A 50 25.42 12.17 15.13
C ASP A 50 26.42 12.52 16.24
N ASP A 51 26.60 13.81 16.54
CA ASP A 51 27.57 14.28 17.55
C ASP A 51 27.07 14.10 18.99
N ASN A 52 25.74 14.13 19.18
CA ASN A 52 25.12 14.04 20.51
C ASN A 52 23.88 13.14 20.48
N PRO A 53 24.02 11.85 20.12
CA PRO A 53 22.88 10.94 20.00
C PRO A 53 22.33 10.58 21.38
N GLY A 54 21.01 10.69 21.56
CA GLY A 54 20.33 10.36 22.81
C GLY A 54 20.56 11.36 23.96
N ARG A 55 21.44 12.34 23.80
CA ARG A 55 21.79 13.28 24.87
C ARG A 55 20.67 14.29 25.11
N ARG A 56 20.27 14.45 26.38
CA ARG A 56 19.23 15.40 26.76
C ARG A 56 19.75 16.81 26.92
N TYR A 57 18.97 17.77 26.44
CA TYR A 57 19.27 19.19 26.56
C TYR A 57 18.01 20.00 26.87
N PHE A 58 18.20 21.09 27.60
CA PHE A 58 17.19 22.10 27.82
C PHE A 58 17.19 23.11 26.68
N LYS A 59 16.01 23.56 26.32
CA LYS A 59 15.81 24.70 25.41
C LYS A 59 14.57 25.47 25.80
N CYS A 60 14.56 26.79 25.61
CA CYS A 60 13.32 27.55 25.76
C CYS A 60 12.21 26.93 24.90
N TYR A 61 11.08 26.59 25.52
CA TYR A 61 9.96 25.96 24.83
C TYR A 61 9.43 26.84 23.68
N ARG A 62 9.44 28.16 23.89
CA ARG A 62 9.01 29.18 22.91
C ARG A 62 10.12 29.66 21.99
N ALA A 63 11.29 29.00 21.92
CA ALA A 63 12.42 29.48 21.11
C ALA A 63 12.10 29.68 19.62
N ARG A 64 11.07 29.00 19.08
CA ARG A 64 10.60 29.18 17.69
C ARG A 64 9.47 30.19 17.54
N GLU A 65 8.96 30.72 18.65
CA GLU A 65 7.76 31.57 18.74
C GLU A 65 8.10 32.91 19.44
N GLY A 66 9.34 33.39 19.25
CA GLY A 66 9.81 34.65 19.85
C GLY A 66 10.27 34.55 21.30
N GLY A 67 10.49 33.35 21.84
CA GLY A 67 11.12 33.14 23.14
C GLY A 67 12.64 33.40 23.12
N CYS A 68 13.29 33.25 24.27
CA CYS A 68 14.74 33.42 24.38
C CYS A 68 15.53 32.25 23.75
N ASP A 69 16.83 32.48 23.58
CA ASP A 69 17.81 31.55 23.03
C ASP A 69 18.36 30.54 24.04
N PHE A 70 17.88 30.55 25.29
CA PHE A 70 18.32 29.66 26.35
C PHE A 70 18.43 28.21 25.87
N HIS A 71 19.63 27.65 26.03
CA HIS A 71 19.92 26.24 25.82
C HIS A 71 21.00 25.77 26.80
N GLY A 72 21.00 24.48 27.10
CA GLY A 72 22.00 23.87 27.97
C GLY A 72 21.90 22.35 27.97
N TRP A 73 23.00 21.67 28.21
CA TRP A 73 22.99 20.20 28.31
C TRP A 73 22.50 19.76 29.69
N TYR A 74 21.61 18.77 29.74
CA TYR A 74 21.17 18.16 31.00
C TYR A 74 22.19 17.14 31.50
N GLU A 75 22.75 16.36 30.58
CA GLU A 75 23.71 15.30 30.86
C GLU A 75 25.08 15.62 30.26
N GLY A 76 26.12 14.97 30.78
CA GLY A 76 27.45 14.97 30.16
C GLY A 76 27.47 14.33 28.76
N PRO A 77 28.62 14.35 28.06
CA PRO A 77 28.78 13.63 26.81
C PRO A 77 28.41 12.15 26.95
N VAL A 78 27.83 11.58 25.90
CA VAL A 78 27.52 10.15 25.85
C VAL A 78 28.80 9.38 25.59
N ASP A 79 28.95 8.22 26.24
CA ASP A 79 30.07 7.32 25.99
C ASP A 79 30.19 7.00 24.48
N PRO A 80 31.42 7.00 23.90
CA PRO A 80 31.59 6.82 22.46
C PRO A 80 30.98 5.53 21.89
N PHE A 81 31.05 4.42 22.63
CA PHE A 81 30.47 3.15 22.19
C PHE A 81 28.94 3.21 22.22
N VAL A 82 28.36 3.80 23.27
CA VAL A 82 26.90 4.01 23.35
C VAL A 82 26.44 4.97 22.25
N ALA A 83 27.21 6.01 21.95
CA ALA A 83 26.90 6.97 20.91
C ALA A 83 26.84 6.29 19.53
N SER A 84 27.83 5.48 19.17
CA SER A 84 27.81 4.73 17.90
C SER A 84 26.62 3.76 17.83
N LEU A 85 26.36 3.02 18.92
CA LEU A 85 25.24 2.09 18.97
C LEU A 85 23.89 2.80 18.77
N LEU A 86 23.68 3.95 19.40
CA LEU A 86 22.44 4.72 19.25
C LEU A 86 22.26 5.27 17.83
N VAL A 87 23.34 5.70 17.18
CA VAL A 87 23.33 6.17 15.79
C VAL A 87 22.92 5.02 14.84
N ASP A 88 23.53 3.85 15.00
CA ASP A 88 23.23 2.67 14.18
C ASP A 88 21.77 2.23 14.34
N LEU A 89 21.31 2.11 15.59
CA LEU A 89 19.92 1.76 15.89
C LEU A 89 18.93 2.78 15.33
N ARG A 90 19.21 4.09 15.47
CA ARG A 90 18.39 5.16 14.89
C ARG A 90 18.29 5.01 13.37
N ASN A 91 19.42 4.77 12.70
CA ASN A 91 19.48 4.61 11.24
C ASN A 91 18.70 3.36 10.77
N ILE A 92 18.78 2.26 11.52
CA ILE A 92 17.98 1.05 11.28
C ILE A 92 16.49 1.36 11.44
N VAL A 93 16.07 2.01 12.53
CA VAL A 93 14.67 2.38 12.76
C VAL A 93 14.12 3.26 11.64
N TRP A 94 14.88 4.27 11.19
CA TRP A 94 14.47 5.10 10.06
C TRP A 94 14.37 4.31 8.76
N THR A 95 15.26 3.35 8.52
CA THR A 95 15.19 2.47 7.34
C THR A 95 13.97 1.57 7.38
N LEU A 96 13.70 0.93 8.52
CA LEU A 96 12.53 0.08 8.72
C LEU A 96 11.22 0.86 8.57
N LYS A 97 11.15 2.10 9.06
CA LYS A 97 9.96 2.96 8.87
C LYS A 97 9.70 3.25 7.40
N ARG A 98 10.73 3.64 6.64
CA ARG A 98 10.62 3.87 5.19
C ARG A 98 10.21 2.60 4.44
N GLN A 99 10.81 1.46 4.78
CA GLN A 99 10.46 0.17 4.18
C GLN A 99 9.02 -0.22 4.49
N LYS A 100 8.56 0.00 5.73
CA LYS A 100 7.16 -0.24 6.11
C LYS A 100 6.20 0.64 5.32
N GLU A 101 6.50 1.93 5.18
CA GLU A 101 5.69 2.85 4.38
C GLU A 101 5.63 2.40 2.91
N ALA A 102 6.78 2.07 2.30
CA ALA A 102 6.84 1.58 0.94
C ALA A 102 6.07 0.25 0.75
N LEU A 103 6.22 -0.68 1.69
CA LEU A 103 5.53 -1.97 1.66
C LEU A 103 4.01 -1.79 1.81
N ASN A 104 3.56 -0.92 2.71
CA ASN A 104 2.14 -0.61 2.87
C ASN A 104 1.53 -0.01 1.60
N MET A 105 2.25 0.90 0.93
CA MET A 105 1.81 1.45 -0.36
C MET A 105 1.71 0.36 -1.43
N ALA A 106 2.76 -0.46 -1.58
CA ALA A 106 2.77 -1.56 -2.54
C ALA A 106 1.67 -2.59 -2.28
N MET A 107 1.38 -2.89 -1.01
CA MET A 107 0.28 -3.77 -0.62
C MET A 107 -1.09 -3.17 -1.00
N GLY A 108 -1.26 -1.85 -0.81
CA GLY A 108 -2.46 -1.13 -1.24
C GLY A 108 -2.67 -1.22 -2.76
N ASP A 109 -1.63 -0.95 -3.54
CA ASP A 109 -1.67 -1.04 -5.00
C ASP A 109 -1.96 -2.47 -5.49
N ALA A 110 -1.33 -3.47 -4.87
CA ALA A 110 -1.58 -4.88 -5.18
C ALA A 110 -3.02 -5.27 -4.86
N ALA A 111 -3.57 -4.82 -3.73
CA ALA A 111 -4.96 -5.09 -3.36
C ALA A 111 -5.95 -4.51 -4.39
N MET A 112 -5.73 -3.27 -4.86
CA MET A 112 -6.55 -2.67 -5.90
C MET A 112 -6.49 -3.47 -7.20
N LYS A 113 -5.28 -3.86 -7.65
CA LYS A 113 -5.11 -4.68 -8.86
C LYS A 113 -5.76 -6.06 -8.73
N MET A 114 -5.66 -6.69 -7.57
CA MET A 114 -6.32 -7.97 -7.30
C MET A 114 -7.84 -7.82 -7.37
N GLN A 115 -8.40 -6.73 -6.86
CA GLN A 115 -9.84 -6.47 -6.92
C GLN A 115 -10.32 -6.24 -8.36
N GLU A 116 -9.56 -5.49 -9.16
CA GLU A 116 -9.82 -5.27 -10.58
C GLU A 116 -9.75 -6.58 -11.37
N GLN A 117 -8.69 -7.37 -11.19
CA GLN A 117 -8.55 -8.68 -11.83
C GLN A 117 -9.69 -9.63 -11.42
N ALA A 118 -10.09 -9.65 -10.15
CA ALA A 118 -11.22 -10.45 -9.69
C ALA A 118 -12.53 -10.04 -10.39
N ALA A 119 -12.78 -8.74 -10.57
CA ALA A 119 -13.94 -8.23 -11.30
C ALA A 119 -13.89 -8.63 -12.79
N MET A 120 -12.73 -8.50 -13.44
CA MET A 120 -12.54 -8.94 -14.83
C MET A 120 -12.76 -10.44 -14.99
N VAL A 121 -12.23 -11.27 -14.08
CA VAL A 121 -12.45 -12.72 -14.09
C VAL A 121 -13.91 -13.07 -13.87
N ALA A 122 -14.61 -12.37 -12.96
CA ALA A 122 -16.04 -12.57 -12.74
C ALA A 122 -16.86 -12.24 -13.99
N GLN A 123 -16.51 -11.16 -14.70
CA GLN A 123 -17.15 -10.79 -15.96
C GLN A 123 -16.91 -11.82 -17.07
N CYS A 124 -15.64 -12.22 -17.27
CA CYS A 124 -15.27 -13.22 -18.26
C CYS A 124 -15.96 -14.57 -18.00
N LYS A 125 -16.14 -14.96 -16.73
CA LYS A 125 -16.92 -16.16 -16.37
C LYS A 125 -18.39 -16.04 -16.80
N LYS A 126 -19.04 -14.89 -16.58
CA LYS A 126 -20.43 -14.67 -17.02
C LYS A 126 -20.57 -14.76 -18.54
N GLU A 127 -19.65 -14.13 -19.28
CA GLU A 127 -19.65 -14.16 -20.75
C GLU A 127 -19.44 -15.57 -21.29
N ARG A 128 -18.51 -16.33 -20.71
CA ARG A 128 -18.30 -17.73 -21.03
C ARG A 128 -19.57 -18.56 -20.79
N ASP A 129 -20.20 -18.40 -19.63
CA ASP A 129 -21.38 -19.18 -19.27
C ASP A 129 -22.58 -18.85 -20.18
N ALA A 130 -22.75 -17.57 -20.55
CA ALA A 130 -23.74 -17.17 -21.55
C ALA A 130 -23.45 -17.78 -22.93
N ALA A 131 -22.19 -17.75 -23.39
CA ALA A 131 -21.81 -18.34 -24.67
C ALA A 131 -21.98 -19.87 -24.69
N ILE A 132 -21.77 -20.55 -23.56
CA ILE A 132 -22.05 -21.98 -23.41
C ILE A 132 -23.56 -22.23 -23.57
N ALA A 133 -24.41 -21.46 -22.90
CA ALA A 133 -25.87 -21.59 -23.02
C ALA A 133 -26.36 -21.33 -24.45
N ASP A 134 -25.86 -20.29 -25.12
CA ASP A 134 -26.19 -19.98 -26.51
C ASP A 134 -25.76 -21.11 -27.47
N LYS A 135 -24.59 -21.71 -27.22
CA LYS A 135 -24.09 -22.86 -27.99
C LYS A 135 -24.98 -24.08 -27.81
N GLU A 136 -25.42 -24.38 -26.59
CA GLU A 136 -26.34 -25.48 -26.30
C GLU A 136 -27.69 -25.27 -26.99
N GLU A 137 -28.23 -24.06 -26.96
CA GLU A 137 -29.48 -23.73 -27.67
C GLU A 137 -29.32 -23.89 -29.20
N LEU A 138 -28.22 -23.40 -29.76
CA LEU A 138 -27.94 -23.52 -31.19
C LEU A 138 -27.81 -25.00 -31.61
N MET A 139 -27.13 -25.82 -30.82
CA MET A 139 -27.02 -27.26 -31.06
C MET A 139 -28.40 -27.92 -31.11
N LEU A 140 -29.28 -27.63 -30.14
CA LEU A 140 -30.66 -28.14 -30.12
C LEU A 140 -31.47 -27.68 -31.34
N ARG A 141 -31.32 -26.42 -31.76
CA ARG A 141 -31.96 -25.88 -32.97
C ARG A 141 -31.47 -26.60 -34.24
N LEU A 142 -30.17 -26.83 -34.36
CA LEU A 142 -29.56 -27.55 -35.49
C LEU A 142 -30.03 -29.01 -35.55
N GLU A 143 -30.10 -29.70 -34.42
CA GLU A 143 -30.63 -31.06 -34.35
C GLU A 143 -32.10 -31.14 -34.78
N ARG A 144 -32.93 -30.18 -34.34
CA ARG A 144 -34.33 -30.09 -34.78
C ARG A 144 -34.43 -29.87 -36.29
N GLN A 145 -33.65 -28.95 -36.85
CA GLN A 145 -33.60 -28.73 -38.30
C GLN A 145 -33.14 -29.97 -39.06
N ARG A 146 -32.13 -30.69 -38.56
CA ARG A 146 -31.64 -31.94 -39.15
C ARG A 146 -32.75 -33.01 -39.19
N LYS A 147 -33.49 -33.19 -38.09
CA LYS A 147 -34.64 -34.13 -38.03
C LYS A 147 -35.74 -33.72 -39.02
N LEU A 148 -36.09 -32.43 -39.09
CA LEU A 148 -37.09 -31.93 -40.04
C LEU A 148 -36.66 -32.16 -41.50
N LYS A 149 -35.42 -31.86 -41.86
CA LYS A 149 -34.87 -32.12 -43.20
C LYS A 149 -34.88 -33.60 -43.53
N HIS A 150 -34.42 -34.44 -42.60
CA HIS A 150 -34.41 -35.90 -42.77
C HIS A 150 -35.82 -36.45 -43.01
N ASN A 151 -36.80 -36.04 -42.20
CA ASN A 151 -38.19 -36.46 -42.35
C ASN A 151 -38.78 -35.98 -43.69
N CYS A 152 -38.57 -34.72 -44.08
CA CYS A 152 -39.05 -34.17 -45.35
C CYS A 152 -38.48 -34.93 -46.55
N CYS A 153 -37.17 -35.18 -46.58
CA CYS A 153 -36.53 -35.99 -47.62
C CYS A 153 -37.05 -37.44 -47.64
N GLY A 154 -37.32 -38.04 -46.48
CA GLY A 154 -37.92 -39.37 -46.40
C GLY A 154 -39.33 -39.41 -47.01
N PHE A 155 -40.17 -38.42 -46.70
CA PHE A 155 -41.52 -38.31 -47.28
C PHE A 155 -41.48 -38.12 -48.79
N THR A 156 -40.60 -37.26 -49.31
CA THR A 156 -40.50 -37.05 -50.76
C THR A 156 -40.08 -38.33 -51.48
N VAL A 157 -39.05 -39.03 -50.99
CA VAL A 157 -38.60 -40.31 -51.56
C VAL A 157 -39.71 -41.37 -51.52
N ALA A 158 -40.46 -41.47 -50.43
CA ALA A 158 -41.57 -42.42 -50.32
C ALA A 158 -42.70 -42.13 -51.32
N ILE A 159 -43.07 -40.85 -51.49
CA ILE A 159 -44.07 -40.44 -52.49
C ILE A 159 -43.59 -40.80 -53.90
N PHE A 160 -42.34 -40.46 -54.25
CA PHE A 160 -41.77 -40.81 -55.55
C PHE A 160 -41.77 -42.33 -55.78
N ALA A 161 -41.38 -43.14 -54.79
CA ALA A 161 -41.42 -44.59 -54.89
C ALA A 161 -42.85 -45.11 -55.12
N ALA A 162 -43.84 -44.62 -54.35
CA ALA A 162 -45.24 -45.01 -54.50
C ALA A 162 -45.79 -44.67 -55.89
N LEU A 163 -45.45 -43.48 -56.43
CA LEU A 163 -45.83 -43.08 -57.79
C LEU A 163 -45.23 -44.02 -58.84
N VAL A 164 -43.95 -44.39 -58.71
CA VAL A 164 -43.29 -45.36 -59.60
C VAL A 164 -43.98 -46.72 -59.53
N PHE A 165 -44.31 -47.23 -58.34
CA PHE A 165 -45.03 -48.49 -58.16
C PHE A 165 -46.42 -48.47 -58.80
N LEU A 166 -47.19 -47.40 -58.62
CA LEU A 166 -48.52 -47.24 -59.23
C LEU A 166 -48.43 -47.19 -60.77
N CYS A 167 -47.47 -46.43 -61.32
CA CYS A 167 -47.27 -46.36 -62.76
C CYS A 167 -46.76 -47.68 -63.38
N ALA A 168 -45.97 -48.46 -62.63
CA ALA A 168 -45.52 -49.80 -63.07
C ALA A 168 -46.66 -50.83 -63.00
N GLY A 169 -47.53 -50.76 -62.00
CA GLY A 169 -48.70 -51.65 -61.86
C GLY A 169 -49.81 -51.40 -62.88
N MET A 170 -49.94 -50.17 -63.41
CA MET A 170 -50.89 -49.83 -64.48
C MET A 170 -50.44 -50.29 -65.89
N LYS A 171 -49.25 -50.90 -66.01
CA LYS A 171 -48.69 -51.41 -67.28
C LYS A 171 -48.72 -52.94 -67.41
N MET A 172 -49.39 -53.65 -66.51
CA MET A 172 -49.68 -55.08 -66.61
C MET A 172 -51.12 -55.34 -67.00
#